data_AF-A0A2G1WD98-F1
#
_entry.id   AF-A0A2G1WD98-F1
#
_cell.length_a   1.000
_cell.length_b   1.000
_cell.length_c   1.000
_cell.angle_alpha   90.00
_cell.angle_beta   90.00
_cell.angle_gamma   90.00
#
_symmetry.space_group_name_H-M   'P 1'
#
loop_
_entity.id
_entity.type
_entity.pdbx_description
1 polymer ?
#
loop_
_entity_poly.entity_id
_entity_poly.type
_entity_poly.pdbx_seq_one_letter_code
_entity_poly.pdbx_strand_id
1 'polypeptide(L)'
;MNDSWIAIVDRKGLRQLVLETSHALPFLIRRASREDVECFWAVLEPQHVIFIERLRRSGNATSALRWVDYLATDVGRMSLDDSTVPPQLPVDVTIPDNRDREWNY
;
A
#
# COMPACT_ATOMS: atom_id res chain seq x y z
N MET A 1 0.94 -8.94 20.03
CA MET A 1 1.98 -8.93 18.98
C MET A 1 1.55 -7.88 17.99
N ASN A 2 2.44 -6.95 17.66
CA ASN A 2 2.14 -5.85 16.74
C ASN A 2 2.68 -6.19 15.37
N ASP A 3 1.90 -5.85 14.34
CA ASP A 3 2.29 -6.03 12.95
C ASP A 3 2.49 -4.66 12.30
N SER A 4 3.32 -4.62 11.26
CA SER A 4 3.50 -3.44 10.43
C SER A 4 2.43 -3.38 9.35
N TRP A 5 1.79 -2.23 9.19
CA TRP A 5 0.74 -2.00 8.20
C TRP A 5 1.07 -0.76 7.37
N ILE A 6 0.57 -0.76 6.15
CA ILE A 6 0.66 0.34 5.21
C ILE A 6 -0.75 0.90 5.04
N ALA A 7 -0.95 2.11 5.53
CA ALA A 7 -2.15 2.89 5.31
C ALA A 7 -2.02 3.70 4.01
N ILE A 8 -2.97 3.52 3.10
CA ILE A 8 -3.10 4.30 1.87
C ILE A 8 -4.19 5.34 2.09
N VAL A 9 -3.84 6.60 1.91
CA VAL A 9 -4.66 7.74 2.32
C VAL A 9 -4.85 8.71 1.17
N ASP A 10 -6.09 9.16 0.98
CA ASP A 10 -6.43 10.21 0.03
C ASP A 10 -7.13 11.38 0.76
N ARG A 11 -7.60 12.38 -0.01
CA ARG A 11 -8.30 13.55 0.54
C ARG A 11 -9.61 13.21 1.28
N LYS A 12 -10.17 12.01 1.07
CA LYS A 12 -11.39 11.51 1.73
C LYS A 12 -11.09 10.71 2.99
N GLY A 13 -9.82 10.35 3.23
CA GLY A 13 -9.36 9.64 4.42
C GLY A 13 -8.69 8.30 4.10
N LEU A 14 -8.86 7.33 4.99
CA LEU A 14 -8.23 6.02 4.83
C LEU A 14 -8.90 5.23 3.71
N ARG A 15 -8.14 4.91 2.66
CA ARG A 15 -8.61 4.15 1.51
C ARG A 15 -8.37 2.65 1.67
N GLN A 16 -7.23 2.27 2.22
CA GLN A 16 -6.85 0.87 2.39
C GLN A 16 -5.83 0.72 3.52
N LEU A 17 -5.91 -0.39 4.26
CA LEU A 17 -4.82 -0.92 5.08
C LEU A 17 -4.29 -2.21 4.47
N VAL A 18 -2.97 -2.30 4.34
CA VAL A 18 -2.28 -3.49 3.80
C VAL A 18 -1.25 -3.95 4.81
N LEU A 19 -1.21 -5.26 5.10
CA LEU A 19 -0.15 -5.80 5.93
C LEU A 19 1.19 -5.58 5.22
N GLU A 20 2.15 -4.99 5.92
CA GLU A 20 3.50 -4.83 5.41
C GLU A 20 4.10 -6.23 5.25
N THR A 21 4.50 -6.53 4.03
CA THR A 21 5.24 -7.73 3.67
C THR A 21 6.42 -7.25 2.84
N SER A 22 7.52 -8.00 2.84
CA SER A 22 8.79 -7.61 2.20
C SER A 22 8.68 -7.15 0.74
N HIS A 23 7.60 -7.52 0.05
CA HIS A 23 7.34 -7.14 -1.33
C HIS A 23 6.25 -6.09 -1.50
N ALA A 24 5.40 -5.79 -0.52
CA ALA A 24 4.26 -4.89 -0.73
C ALA A 24 4.70 -3.43 -0.93
N LEU A 25 5.72 -2.99 -0.21
CA LEU A 25 6.14 -1.59 -0.12
C LEU A 25 6.43 -0.95 -1.50
N PRO A 26 7.30 -1.52 -2.36
CA PRO A 26 7.68 -0.84 -3.61
C PRO A 26 6.54 -0.78 -4.63
N PHE A 27 5.58 -1.70 -4.57
CA PHE A 27 4.39 -1.64 -5.43
C PHE A 27 3.39 -0.60 -4.93
N LEU A 28 3.19 -0.52 -3.61
CA LEU A 28 2.25 0.42 -3.02
C LEU A 28 2.72 1.87 -3.17
N ILE A 29 4.01 2.16 -2.98
CA ILE A 29 4.54 3.52 -3.19
C ILE A 29 4.42 3.93 -4.67
N ARG A 30 4.75 3.03 -5.62
CA ARG A 30 4.57 3.31 -7.06
C ARG A 30 3.11 3.54 -7.44
N ARG A 31 2.20 2.76 -6.86
CA ARG A 31 0.76 2.94 -7.02
C ARG A 31 0.30 4.27 -6.44
N ALA A 32 0.81 4.63 -5.27
CA ALA A 32 0.44 5.85 -4.57
C ALA A 32 0.79 7.11 -5.37
N SER A 33 2.00 7.13 -5.96
CA SER A 33 2.44 8.18 -6.87
C SER A 33 1.54 8.32 -8.11
N ARG A 34 1.05 7.21 -8.68
CA ARG A 34 0.15 7.24 -9.85
C ARG A 34 -1.26 7.74 -9.54
N GLU A 35 -1.72 7.47 -8.32
CA GLU A 35 -3.11 7.74 -7.91
C GLU A 35 -3.26 9.02 -7.07
N ASP A 36 -2.18 9.81 -6.91
CA ASP A 36 -2.14 11.02 -6.05
C ASP A 36 -2.62 10.73 -4.61
N VAL A 37 -2.15 9.60 -4.06
CA VAL A 37 -2.44 9.18 -2.68
C VAL A 37 -1.16 9.08 -1.87
N GLU A 38 -1.28 9.17 -0.55
CA GLU A 38 -0.17 9.09 0.38
C GLU A 38 -0.08 7.69 1.02
N CYS A 39 1.14 7.25 1.31
CA CYS A 39 1.40 6.02 2.05
C CYS A 39 1.98 6.34 3.42
N PHE A 40 1.41 5.73 4.45
CA PHE A 40 1.91 5.78 5.82
C PHE A 40 2.19 4.38 6.31
N TRP A 41 3.33 4.20 6.94
CA TRP A 41 3.62 3.06 7.78
C TRP A 41 2.97 3.24 9.13
N ALA A 42 2.40 2.17 9.69
CA ALA A 42 1.83 2.17 11.03
C ALA A 42 2.02 0.81 11.71
N VAL A 43 2.45 0.81 12.97
CA VAL A 43 2.54 -0.42 13.80
C VAL A 43 1.26 -0.58 14.60
N LEU A 44 0.49 -1.62 14.31
CA LEU A 44 -0.84 -1.83 14.88
C LEU A 44 -1.00 -3.25 15.41
N GLU A 45 -1.81 -3.38 16.46
CA GLU A 45 -2.31 -4.69 16.89
C GLU A 45 -3.38 -5.20 15.92
N PRO A 46 -3.44 -6.52 15.65
CA PRO A 46 -4.44 -7.11 14.74
C PRO A 46 -5.89 -6.72 15.06
N GLN A 47 -6.23 -6.60 16.35
CA GLN A 47 -7.56 -6.22 16.80
C GLN A 47 -7.94 -4.77 16.42
N HIS A 48 -6.97 -3.85 16.45
CA HIS A 48 -7.17 -2.46 16.03
C HIS A 48 -7.41 -2.38 14.52
N VAL A 49 -6.69 -3.19 13.74
CA VAL A 49 -6.86 -3.24 12.28
C VAL A 49 -8.26 -3.70 11.90
N ILE A 50 -8.80 -4.73 12.56
CA ILE A 50 -10.17 -5.21 12.31
C ILE A 50 -11.18 -4.08 12.56
N PHE A 51 -11.02 -3.34 13.66
CA PHE A 51 -11.87 -2.21 13.99
C PHE A 51 -11.78 -1.08 12.94
N ILE A 52 -10.57 -0.69 12.55
CA ILE A 52 -10.33 0.36 11.56
C ILE A 52 -10.90 -0.03 10.19
N GLU A 53 -10.71 -1.28 9.75
CA GLU A 53 -11.28 -1.79 8.49
C GLU A 53 -12.81 -1.79 8.51
N ARG A 54 -13.44 -2.10 9.66
CA ARG A 54 -14.90 -2.01 9.80
C ARG A 54 -15.39 -0.56 9.64
N LEU A 55 -14.72 0.41 10.27
CA LEU A 55 -15.04 1.83 10.11
C LEU A 55 -14.87 2.30 8.66
N ARG A 56 -13.80 1.86 7.99
CA ARG A 56 -13.57 2.17 6.58
C ARG A 56 -14.71 1.65 5.70
N ARG A 57 -15.10 0.39 5.89
CA ARG A 57 -16.17 -0.26 5.11
C ARG A 57 -17.56 0.33 5.39
N SER A 58 -17.77 0.90 6.57
CA SER A 58 -19.01 1.61 6.91
C SER A 58 -19.07 3.04 6.34
N GLY A 59 -18.11 3.44 5.50
CA GLY A 59 -18.06 4.78 4.89
C GLY A 59 -17.39 5.85 5.76
N ASN A 60 -16.87 5.50 6.93
CA ASN A 60 -16.26 6.44 7.87
C ASN A 60 -14.74 6.55 7.66
N ALA A 61 -14.31 6.82 6.43
CA ALA A 61 -12.90 6.80 6.04
C ALA A 61 -12.03 7.82 6.80
N THR A 62 -12.55 9.02 7.09
CA THR A 62 -11.84 10.03 7.90
C THR A 62 -11.66 9.57 9.34
N SER A 63 -12.70 8.98 9.95
CA SER A 63 -12.60 8.45 11.31
C SER A 63 -11.66 7.25 11.36
N ALA A 64 -11.71 6.37 10.37
CA ALA A 64 -10.78 5.25 10.25
C ALA A 64 -9.32 5.73 10.22
N LEU A 65 -9.01 6.80 9.47
CA LEU A 65 -7.67 7.40 9.45
C LEU A 65 -7.25 7.94 10.82
N ARG A 66 -8.14 8.66 11.53
CA ARG A 66 -7.85 9.17 12.88
C ARG A 66 -7.55 8.04 13.87
N TRP A 67 -8.24 6.91 13.74
CA TRP A 67 -7.99 5.75 14.59
C TRP A 67 -6.69 5.03 14.26
N VAL A 68 -6.19 5.10 13.00
CA VAL A 68 -4.83 4.63 12.68
C VAL A 68 -3.82 5.43 13.50
N ASP A 69 -3.88 6.75 13.44
CA ASP A 69 -2.95 7.65 14.15
C ASP A 69 -3.03 7.47 15.67
N TYR A 70 -4.25 7.31 16.21
CA TYR A 70 -4.47 7.15 17.65
C TYR A 70 -4.04 5.79 18.22
N LEU A 71 -4.22 4.69 17.47
CA LEU A 71 -3.97 3.33 17.96
C LEU A 71 -2.61 2.78 17.54
N ALA A 72 -1.93 3.44 16.60
CA ALA A 72 -0.61 3.03 16.17
C ALA A 72 0.41 3.27 17.29
N THR A 73 1.26 2.27 17.52
CA THR A 73 2.40 2.42 18.43
C THR A 73 3.49 3.30 17.81
N ASP A 74 3.60 3.26 16.47
CA ASP A 74 4.52 4.07 15.70
C ASP A 74 3.92 4.33 14.30
N VAL A 75 4.20 5.51 13.75
CA VAL A 75 3.69 5.97 12.45
C VAL A 75 4.77 6.73 11.70
N GLY A 76 4.96 6.40 10.43
CA GLY A 76 5.92 7.07 9.55
C GLY A 76 5.31 7.38 8.20
N ARG A 77 5.58 8.56 7.65
CA ARG A 77 5.23 8.87 6.26
C ARG A 77 6.23 8.19 5.33
N MET A 78 5.74 7.51 4.30
CA MET A 78 6.58 6.96 3.25
C MET A 78 6.61 7.93 2.07
N SER A 79 7.81 8.34 1.67
CA SER A 79 8.04 9.05 0.41
C SER A 79 8.95 8.20 -0.48
N LEU A 80 8.92 8.46 -1.79
CA LEU A 80 9.83 7.81 -2.74
C LEU A 80 11.24 8.44 -2.68
N ASP A 81 11.46 9.46 -1.85
CA ASP A 81 12.46 10.51 -2.12
C ASP A 81 13.75 10.44 -1.30
N ASP A 82 13.95 9.42 -0.46
CA ASP A 82 15.24 9.24 0.21
C ASP A 82 15.94 7.97 -0.28
N SER A 83 16.83 8.16 -1.26
CA SER A 83 17.79 7.18 -1.79
C SER A 83 17.21 6.04 -2.61
N THR A 84 17.17 6.18 -3.94
CA THR A 84 17.94 5.36 -4.90
C THR A 84 17.46 5.63 -6.33
N VAL A 85 18.43 5.83 -7.22
CA VAL A 85 18.30 5.65 -8.67
C VAL A 85 17.39 4.43 -8.93
N PRO A 86 16.33 4.54 -9.75
CA PRO A 86 15.49 3.39 -10.02
C PRO A 86 16.36 2.27 -10.60
N PRO A 87 16.22 1.00 -10.17
CA PRO A 87 16.80 -0.09 -10.94
C PRO A 87 16.15 0.00 -12.32
N GLN A 88 16.96 0.38 -13.31
CA GLN A 88 16.54 0.33 -14.70
C GLN A 88 16.09 -1.10 -14.94
N LEU A 89 14.78 -1.30 -15.08
CA LEU A 89 14.29 -2.55 -15.62
C LEU A 89 14.99 -2.70 -16.97
N PRO A 90 15.69 -3.82 -17.24
CA PRO A 90 16.15 -4.11 -18.59
C PRO A 90 14.96 -3.95 -19.52
N VAL A 91 15.15 -3.21 -20.61
CA VAL A 91 14.11 -2.91 -21.61
C VAL A 91 13.54 -4.19 -22.26
N ASP A 92 14.13 -5.36 -21.96
CA ASP A 92 13.78 -6.67 -22.49
C ASP A 92 12.99 -7.56 -21.52
N VAL A 93 11.96 -7.02 -20.86
CA VAL A 93 10.89 -7.87 -20.30
C VAL A 93 9.68 -7.75 -21.21
N THR A 94 9.76 -8.38 -22.39
CA THR A 94 8.59 -8.76 -23.15
C THR A 94 7.85 -9.83 -22.37
N ILE A 95 6.74 -9.46 -21.72
CA ILE A 95 5.72 -10.44 -21.31
C ILE A 95 5.32 -11.15 -22.61
N PRO A 96 5.50 -12.47 -22.76
CA PRO A 96 5.08 -13.16 -23.96
C PRO A 96 3.58 -12.95 -24.11
N ASP A 97 3.21 -12.31 -25.22
CA ASP A 97 1.81 -12.12 -25.57
C ASP A 97 1.24 -13.51 -25.86
N ASN A 98 -0.01 -13.74 -25.46
CA ASN A 98 -0.69 -15.04 -25.58
C ASN A 98 -0.99 -15.41 -27.06
N ARG A 99 -0.43 -14.64 -28.00
CA ARG A 99 -0.51 -14.79 -29.46
C ARG A 99 0.63 -15.62 -30.05
N ASP A 100 1.66 -15.97 -29.28
CA ASP A 100 2.75 -16.86 -29.74
C ASP A 100 2.39 -18.36 -29.72
N ARG A 101 1.13 -18.72 -29.41
CA ARG A 101 0.59 -20.07 -29.66
C ARG A 101 0.10 -20.19 -31.10
N GLU A 102 1.00 -19.99 -32.05
CA GLU A 102 0.81 -20.54 -33.39
C GLU A 102 1.11 -22.04 -33.35
N TRP A 103 0.01 -22.79 -33.37
CA TRP A 103 -0.15 -24.14 -33.90
C TRP A 103 1.05 -24.65 -34.72
N ASN A 104 1.80 -25.59 -34.15
CA ASN A 104 2.56 -26.54 -34.94
C ASN A 104 1.85 -27.90 -34.88
N TYR A 105 1.45 -28.35 -36.06
CA TYR A 105 0.84 -29.64 -36.39
C TYR A 105 1.66 -30.84 -35.89
#